data_AF-A0A1H7HW09-F1
#
_entry.id   AF-A0A1H7HW09-F1
#
_cell.length_a   1.000
_cell.length_b   1.000
_cell.length_c   1.000
_cell.angle_alpha   90.00
_cell.angle_beta   90.00
_cell.angle_gamma   90.00
#
_symmetry.space_group_name_H-M   'P 1'
#
loop_
_entity.id
_entity.type
_entity.pdbx_description
1 polymer ?
#
loop_
_entity_poly.entity_id
_entity_poly.type
_entity_poly.pdbx_seq_one_letter_code
_entity_poly.pdbx_strand_id
1 'polypeptide(L)'
;MNNRFTIEAPDQETIQAAKEAQKKIQDKASIIMDIYTFQAKVNSGEITDDKGIAELIINGSVSNYHIHINRRCVTKSDGTLITYTGIMKMYKPEELKIKYTKRPKKMMSLAQYKQMIKERKMRQKNAGMNV
;
A
#
# COMPACT_ATOMS: atom_id res chain seq x y z
N MET A 1 -9.08 50.38 -10.39
CA MET A 1 -10.20 49.59 -9.84
C MET A 1 -9.61 48.36 -9.16
N ASN A 2 -9.62 48.30 -7.83
CA ASN A 2 -8.99 47.21 -7.07
C ASN A 2 -10.02 46.12 -6.77
N ASN A 3 -9.94 44.98 -7.45
CA ASN A 3 -10.74 43.80 -7.11
C ASN A 3 -10.17 43.15 -5.84
N ARG A 4 -10.83 43.37 -4.70
CA ARG A 4 -10.63 42.55 -3.50
C ARG A 4 -11.33 41.21 -3.71
N PHE A 5 -10.56 40.15 -3.94
CA PHE A 5 -11.07 38.79 -3.81
C PHE A 5 -11.28 38.48 -2.33
N THR A 6 -12.54 38.33 -1.92
CA THR A 6 -12.90 37.74 -0.63
C THR A 6 -12.89 36.21 -0.78
N ILE A 7 -11.99 35.54 -0.07
CA ILE A 7 -12.00 34.08 0.05
C ILE A 7 -12.96 33.75 1.18
N GLU A 8 -14.12 33.20 0.84
CA GLU A 8 -15.09 32.72 1.83
C GLU A 8 -14.52 31.51 2.57
N ALA A 9 -14.79 31.41 3.87
CA ALA A 9 -14.35 30.26 4.66
C ALA A 9 -15.05 28.99 4.15
N PRO A 10 -14.36 27.84 4.11
CA PRO A 10 -14.95 26.60 3.65
C PRO A 10 -16.14 26.19 4.54
N ASP A 11 -17.19 25.66 3.92
CA ASP A 11 -18.36 25.16 4.64
C ASP A 11 -18.02 23.93 5.51
N GLN A 12 -18.95 23.58 6.42
CA GLN A 12 -18.75 22.47 7.36
C GLN A 12 -18.63 21.11 6.67
N GLU A 13 -19.24 20.91 5.50
CA GLU A 13 -19.18 19.66 4.74
C GLU A 13 -17.79 19.47 4.12
N THR A 14 -17.21 20.54 3.58
CA THR A 14 -15.83 20.61 3.07
C THR A 14 -14.82 20.37 4.19
N ILE A 15 -15.03 20.97 5.37
CA ILE A 15 -14.18 20.74 6.56
C ILE A 15 -14.29 19.28 7.04
N GLN A 16 -15.49 18.71 7.03
CA GLN A 16 -15.73 17.33 7.47
C GLN A 16 -15.13 16.32 6.48
N ALA A 17 -15.28 16.54 5.17
CA ALA A 17 -14.66 15.72 4.13
C ALA A 17 -13.12 15.77 4.23
N ALA A 18 -12.54 16.94 4.51
CA ALA A 18 -11.10 17.08 4.74
C ALA A 18 -10.63 16.34 6.00
N LYS A 19 -11.39 16.40 7.10
CA LYS A 19 -11.12 15.63 8.33
C LYS A 19 -11.22 14.12 8.12
N GLU A 20 -12.23 13.66 7.38
CA GLU A 20 -12.38 12.24 7.04
C GLU A 20 -11.29 11.75 6.09
N ALA A 21 -10.87 12.59 5.13
CA ALA A 21 -9.72 12.31 4.27
C ALA A 21 -8.43 12.24 5.08
N GLN A 22 -8.19 13.19 6.01
CA GLN A 22 -7.07 13.13 6.95
C GLN A 22 -7.11 11.89 7.83
N LYS A 23 -8.28 11.51 8.36
CA LYS A 23 -8.44 10.30 9.17
C LYS A 23 -8.14 9.03 8.37
N LYS A 24 -8.60 8.95 7.11
CA LYS A 24 -8.25 7.86 6.16
C LYS A 24 -6.75 7.83 5.82
N ILE A 25 -6.07 8.97 5.84
CA ILE A 25 -4.61 9.06 5.66
C ILE A 25 -3.88 8.60 6.93
N GLN A 26 -4.39 8.95 8.11
CA GLN A 26 -3.80 8.63 9.42
C GLN A 26 -3.98 7.16 9.81
N ASP A 27 -5.09 6.52 9.40
CA ASP A 27 -5.36 5.09 9.63
C ASP A 27 -4.48 4.14 8.78
N LYS A 28 -3.73 4.67 7.82
CA LYS A 28 -2.72 3.91 7.07
C LYS A 28 -1.38 4.01 7.80
N ALA A 29 -1.18 3.14 8.80
CA ALA A 29 0.10 2.95 9.48
C ALA A 29 1.23 2.75 8.44
N SER A 30 1.87 3.86 8.07
CA SER A 30 2.91 3.92 7.07
C SER A 30 4.22 4.08 7.80
N ILE A 31 5.18 3.21 7.48
CA ILE A 31 6.48 3.16 8.13
C ILE A 31 7.51 3.51 7.06
N ILE A 32 8.35 4.50 7.36
CA ILE A 32 9.51 4.82 6.52
C ILE A 32 10.71 4.07 7.10
N MET A 33 11.43 3.35 6.25
CA MET A 33 12.61 2.57 6.63
C MET A 33 13.66 2.65 5.53
N ASP A 34 14.92 2.34 5.87
CA ASP A 34 15.97 2.19 4.87
C ASP A 34 15.79 0.89 4.05
N ILE A 35 16.50 0.80 2.92
CA ILE A 35 16.39 -0.32 1.98
C ILE A 35 16.83 -1.66 2.59
N TYR A 36 17.79 -1.67 3.52
CA TYR A 36 18.28 -2.90 4.14
C TYR A 36 17.28 -3.44 5.15
N THR A 37 16.73 -2.58 6.01
CA THR A 37 15.66 -2.93 6.95
C THR A 37 14.45 -3.46 6.20
N PHE A 38 14.08 -2.80 5.10
CA PHE A 38 13.00 -3.28 4.22
C PHE A 38 13.30 -4.68 3.68
N GLN A 39 14.50 -4.90 3.12
CA GLN A 39 14.90 -6.18 2.55
C GLN A 39 14.90 -7.31 3.60
N ALA A 40 15.38 -7.03 4.83
CA ALA A 40 15.34 -7.98 5.93
C ALA A 40 13.90 -8.40 6.29
N LYS A 41 12.97 -7.45 6.31
CA LYS A 41 11.54 -7.69 6.58
C LYS A 41 10.81 -8.41 5.44
N VAL A 42 11.24 -8.19 4.20
CA VAL A 42 10.77 -8.96 3.05
C VAL A 42 11.26 -10.41 3.15
N ASN A 43 12.52 -10.61 3.52
CA ASN A 43 13.11 -11.94 3.67
C ASN A 43 12.47 -12.74 4.83
N SER A 44 12.09 -12.07 5.93
CA SER A 44 11.38 -12.71 7.05
C SER A 44 9.88 -12.94 6.79
N GLY A 45 9.34 -12.40 5.69
CA GLY A 45 7.91 -12.48 5.36
C GLY A 45 7.02 -11.54 6.19
N GLU A 46 7.58 -10.62 6.98
CA GLU A 46 6.81 -9.59 7.67
C GLU A 46 6.15 -8.63 6.67
N ILE A 47 6.86 -8.31 5.58
CA ILE A 47 6.41 -7.45 4.50
C ILE A 47 6.24 -8.27 3.21
N THR A 48 5.04 -8.19 2.65
CA THR A 48 4.63 -8.92 1.44
C THR A 48 3.57 -8.11 0.66
N ASP A 49 3.40 -8.38 -0.64
CA ASP A 49 2.44 -7.64 -1.50
C ASP A 49 0.96 -7.80 -1.07
N ASP A 50 0.62 -8.89 -0.39
CA ASP A 50 -0.71 -9.12 0.17
C ASP A 50 -0.98 -8.27 1.42
N LYS A 51 0.07 -7.91 2.17
CA LYS A 51 -0.03 -7.19 3.45
C LYS A 51 0.05 -5.67 3.31
N GLY A 52 0.57 -5.16 2.20
CA GLY A 52 0.83 -3.72 2.06
C GLY A 52 1.19 -3.26 0.66
N ILE A 53 1.61 -2.00 0.57
CA ILE A 53 2.16 -1.37 -0.62
C ILE A 53 3.46 -0.68 -0.21
N ALA A 54 4.49 -0.80 -1.03
CA ALA A 54 5.77 -0.13 -0.83
C ALA A 54 6.00 0.92 -1.92
N GLU A 55 6.51 2.09 -1.53
CA GLU A 55 6.88 3.19 -2.41
C GLU A 55 8.36 3.54 -2.18
N LEU A 56 9.12 3.73 -3.25
CA LEU A 56 10.53 4.13 -3.14
C LEU A 56 10.63 5.65 -3.01
N ILE A 57 11.35 6.12 -2.00
CA ILE A 57 11.69 7.52 -1.77
C ILE A 57 13.17 7.71 -2.11
N ILE A 58 13.46 8.68 -2.97
CA ILE A 58 14.81 9.06 -3.39
C ILE A 58 14.98 10.54 -3.06
N ASN A 59 16.02 10.90 -2.30
CA ASN A 59 16.29 12.29 -1.91
C ASN A 59 15.08 13.01 -1.29
N GLY A 60 14.31 12.28 -0.47
CA GLY A 60 13.13 12.81 0.21
C GLY A 60 11.86 12.91 -0.66
N SER A 61 11.93 12.59 -1.95
CA SER A 61 10.76 12.60 -2.85
C SER A 61 10.29 11.18 -3.18
N VAL A 62 8.97 10.97 -3.21
CA VAL A 62 8.40 9.70 -3.67
C VAL A 62 8.69 9.56 -5.17
N SER A 63 9.35 8.47 -5.54
CA SER A 63 9.69 8.18 -6.94
C SER A 63 8.52 7.51 -7.66
N ASN A 64 8.50 7.61 -8.98
CA ASN A 64 7.52 6.93 -9.85
C ASN A 64 7.85 5.44 -10.07
N TYR A 65 8.60 4.83 -9.16
CA TYR A 65 9.00 3.43 -9.28
C TYR A 65 7.95 2.53 -8.62
N HIS A 66 7.58 1.46 -9.32
CA HIS A 66 6.67 0.45 -8.81
C HIS A 66 7.47 -0.66 -8.12
N ILE A 67 7.28 -0.81 -6.81
CA ILE A 67 7.92 -1.90 -6.05
C ILE A 67 7.05 -3.15 -6.11
N HIS A 68 7.64 -4.27 -6.52
CA HIS A 68 7.04 -5.60 -6.44
C HIS A 68 7.71 -6.39 -5.30
N ILE A 69 7.07 -6.44 -4.14
CA ILE A 69 7.67 -6.92 -2.89
C ILE A 69 8.03 -8.41 -3.00
N ASN A 70 7.07 -9.24 -3.40
CA ASN A 70 7.24 -10.70 -3.46
C ASN A 70 8.18 -11.12 -4.58
N ARG A 71 8.27 -10.33 -5.66
CA ARG A 71 9.16 -10.57 -6.80
C ARG A 71 10.56 -9.97 -6.62
N ARG A 72 10.76 -9.23 -5.52
CA ARG A 72 12.03 -8.59 -5.16
C ARG A 72 12.61 -7.68 -6.26
N CYS A 73 11.73 -6.98 -6.97
CA CYS A 73 12.12 -6.10 -8.07
C CYS A 73 11.36 -4.78 -8.04
N VAL A 74 11.89 -3.83 -8.81
CA VAL A 74 11.38 -2.48 -8.96
C VAL A 74 11.21 -2.21 -10.45
N THR A 75 10.06 -1.69 -10.86
CA THR A 75 9.80 -1.31 -12.25
C THR A 75 9.80 0.21 -12.35
N LYS A 76 10.57 0.75 -13.29
CA LYS A 76 10.57 2.18 -13.62
C LYS A 76 9.26 2.58 -14.31
N SER A 77 9.03 3.90 -14.41
CA SER A 77 7.87 4.45 -15.14
C SER A 77 7.86 4.09 -16.63
N ASP A 78 9.02 3.80 -17.22
CA ASP A 78 9.17 3.37 -18.62
C ASP A 78 8.97 1.85 -18.82
N GLY A 79 8.64 1.11 -17.75
CA GLY A 79 8.48 -0.35 -17.79
C GLY A 79 9.77 -1.14 -17.61
N THR A 80 10.93 -0.48 -17.49
CA THR A 80 12.21 -1.16 -17.26
C THR A 80 12.22 -1.82 -15.88
N LEU A 81 12.54 -3.11 -15.83
CA LEU A 81 12.66 -3.87 -14.59
C LEU A 81 14.09 -3.78 -14.03
N ILE A 82 14.19 -3.43 -12.75
CA ILE A 82 15.44 -3.24 -12.03
C ILE A 82 15.40 -4.06 -10.74
N THR A 83 16.48 -4.74 -10.43
CA THR A 83 16.64 -5.45 -9.16
C THR A 83 16.96 -4.47 -8.03
N TYR A 84 16.72 -4.86 -6.78
CA TYR A 84 17.15 -4.02 -5.64
C TYR A 84 18.66 -3.73 -5.67
N THR A 85 19.47 -4.69 -6.10
CA THR A 85 20.91 -4.48 -6.29
C THR A 85 21.22 -3.45 -7.38
N GLY A 86 20.39 -3.36 -8.43
CA GLY A 86 20.49 -2.33 -9.46
C GLY A 86 20.20 -0.93 -8.89
N ILE A 87 19.15 -0.80 -8.08
CA ILE A 87 18.79 0.47 -7.41
C ILE A 87 19.96 0.95 -6.53
N MET A 88 20.56 0.03 -5.75
CA MET A 88 21.70 0.35 -4.87
C MET A 88 22.98 0.73 -5.60
N LYS A 89 23.12 0.37 -6.88
CA LYS A 89 24.25 0.82 -7.73
C LYS A 89 24.01 2.22 -8.31
N MET A 90 22.75 2.64 -8.42
CA MET A 90 22.37 3.92 -9.03
C MET A 90 22.34 5.06 -8.01
N TYR A 91 22.05 4.76 -6.75
CA TYR A 91 21.86 5.75 -5.69
C TYR A 91 22.65 5.36 -4.44
N LYS A 92 23.05 6.36 -3.65
CA LYS A 92 23.68 6.07 -2.36
C LYS A 92 22.64 5.52 -1.39
N PRO A 93 22.98 4.56 -0.50
CA PRO A 93 22.02 4.00 0.45
C PRO A 93 21.34 5.05 1.33
N GLU A 94 22.04 6.14 1.67
CA GLU A 94 21.54 7.26 2.48
C GLU A 94 20.40 8.04 1.80
N GLU A 95 20.38 8.03 0.47
CA GLU A 95 19.40 8.72 -0.36
C GLU A 95 18.12 7.89 -0.56
N LEU A 96 18.19 6.59 -0.24
CA LEU A 96 17.14 5.61 -0.48
C LEU A 96 16.35 5.30 0.79
N LYS A 97 15.06 5.57 0.74
CA LYS A 97 14.10 5.16 1.78
C LYS A 97 12.92 4.44 1.15
N ILE A 98 12.30 3.55 1.90
CA ILE A 98 11.07 2.87 1.51
C ILE A 98 9.96 3.32 2.44
N LYS A 99 8.87 3.81 1.86
CA LYS A 99 7.61 4.01 2.57
C LYS A 99 6.77 2.77 2.38
N TYR A 100 6.55 2.03 3.45
CA TYR A 100 5.66 0.87 3.45
C TYR A 100 4.36 1.20 4.15
N THR A 101 3.25 1.04 3.44
CA THR A 101 1.90 1.27 3.94
C THR A 101 1.16 -0.06 4.08
N LYS A 102 0.83 -0.44 5.32
CA LYS A 102 0.05 -1.66 5.58
C LYS A 102 -1.37 -1.51 5.03
N ARG A 103 -1.86 -2.56 4.37
CA ARG A 103 -3.27 -2.64 3.96
C ARG A 103 -4.12 -2.98 5.20
N PRO A 104 -5.24 -2.28 5.40
CA PRO A 104 -6.15 -2.64 6.48
C PRO A 104 -6.71 -4.05 6.21
N LYS A 105 -6.58 -4.92 7.21
CA LYS A 105 -7.15 -6.27 7.14
C LYS A 105 -8.66 -6.13 7.26
N LYS A 106 -9.39 -6.21 6.13
CA LYS A 106 -10.86 -6.27 6.16
C LYS A 106 -11.26 -7.58 6.84
N MET A 107 -11.72 -7.51 8.09
CA MET A 107 -12.37 -8.65 8.70
C MET A 107 -13.75 -8.82 8.04
N MET A 108 -14.07 -10.06 7.64
CA MET A 108 -15.42 -10.39 7.19
C MET A 108 -16.39 -10.21 8.35
N SER A 109 -17.61 -9.75 8.07
CA SER A 109 -18.67 -9.78 9.08
C SER A 109 -19.01 -11.23 9.44
N LEU A 110 -19.56 -11.46 10.64
CA LEU A 110 -19.99 -12.80 11.06
C LEU A 110 -20.99 -13.43 10.07
N ALA A 111 -21.84 -12.61 9.44
CA ALA A 111 -22.78 -13.07 8.42
C ALA A 111 -22.06 -13.55 7.15
N GLN A 112 -21.10 -12.75 6.64
CA GLN A 112 -20.29 -13.12 5.47
C GLN A 112 -19.48 -14.39 5.73
N TYR A 113 -18.91 -14.53 6.93
CA TYR A 113 -18.17 -15.72 7.31
C TYR A 113 -19.07 -16.98 7.33
N LYS A 114 -20.24 -16.90 7.95
CA LYS A 114 -21.22 -18.01 7.97
C LYS A 114 -21.65 -18.42 6.56
N GLN A 115 -21.87 -17.44 5.67
CA GLN A 115 -22.24 -17.69 4.28
C GLN A 115 -21.11 -18.41 3.51
N MET A 116 -19.87 -17.94 3.63
CA MET A 116 -18.71 -18.57 3.01
C MET A 116 -18.53 -20.04 3.45
N ILE A 117 -18.71 -20.33 4.74
CA ILE A 117 -18.64 -21.70 5.27
C ILE A 117 -19.76 -22.58 4.69
N LYS A 118 -20.99 -22.05 4.59
CA LYS A 118 -22.13 -22.77 3.99
C LYS A 118 -21.87 -23.09 2.51
N GLU A 119 -21.38 -22.12 1.75
CA GLU A 119 -21.03 -22.29 0.33
C GLU A 119 -19.91 -23.32 0.12
N ARG A 120 -18.88 -23.33 0.96
CA ARG A 120 -17.81 -24.36 0.93
C ARG A 120 -18.36 -25.77 1.16
N LYS A 121 -19.23 -25.94 2.17
CA LYS A 121 -19.86 -27.24 2.45
C LYS A 121 -20.73 -27.73 1.30
N MET A 122 -21.49 -26.84 0.67
CA MET A 122 -22.32 -27.19 -0.49
C MET A 122 -21.48 -27.59 -1.71
N ARG A 123 -20.38 -26.88 -1.97
CA ARG A 123 -19.45 -27.25 -3.06
C ARG A 123 -18.79 -28.61 -2.84
N GLN A 124 -18.37 -28.94 -1.61
CA GLN A 124 -17.82 -30.27 -1.30
C GLN A 124 -18.85 -31.39 -1.44
N LYS A 125 -20.09 -31.14 -1.01
CA LYS A 125 -21.19 -32.11 -1.19
C LYS A 125 -21.50 -32.37 -2.66
N ASN A 126 -21.51 -31.32 -3.49
CA ASN A 126 -21.77 -31.46 -4.92
C ASN A 126 -20.59 -32.08 -5.68
N ALA A 127 -19.34 -31.82 -5.25
CA ALA A 127 -18.15 -32.45 -5.84
C ALA A 127 -18.06 -33.95 -5.52
N GLY A 128 -18.57 -34.39 -4.37
CA GLY A 128 -18.63 -35.81 -3.98
C GLY A 128 -19.83 -36.58 -4.55
N MET A 129 -20.75 -35.94 -5.27
CA MET A 129 -21.90 -36.59 -5.95
C MET A 129 -21.64 -36.87 -7.44
N ASN A 130 -20.49 -36.49 -7.98
CA ASN A 130 -20.07 -36.76 -9.37
C ASN A 130 -19.07 -37.93 -9.46
N VAL A 131 -19.19 -38.94 -8.59
CA VAL A 131 -18.44 -40.20 -8.66
C VAL A 131 -19.42 -41.36 -8.71
#